data_AF-A0A4Q3IZN3-F1
#
_entry.id   AF-A0A4Q3IZN3-F1
#
_cell.length_a   1.000
_cell.length_b   1.000
_cell.length_c   1.000
_cell.angle_alpha   90.00
_cell.angle_beta   90.00
_cell.angle_gamma   90.00
#
_symmetry.space_group_name_H-M   'P 1'
#
loop_
_entity.id
_entity.type
_entity.pdbx_description
1 polymer ?
#
loop_
_entity_poly.entity_id
_entity_poly.type
_entity_poly.pdbx_seq_one_letter_code
_entity_poly.pdbx_strand_id
1 'polypeptide(L)'
;MSTGPIISRSMFPLSSGINNIMSMKERYDVLQNQLSSGQKASRLSEMGSDRYFDLALRQRITRIDSFQESIKSVDLRLNVLDQTVSRLDIIEADMRAVTLSGSGGQSSLNFDTAPATAAAAFDEVLTLLNVDVAGRYLFGGKQTEKGPIEDGLSILNGLGNRAGLLTLVDERRRADLGTDNRGRLAIPAPAANVATLAEGGLADMPFGMKLSTVVTSSNNITVTAPAGTPPALSVQFNAGTLPNAGETVTVT
;
A
#
# COMPACT_ATOMS: atom_id res chain seq x y z
N MET A 1 -40.35 75.71 -79.74
CA MET A 1 -39.75 74.52 -79.11
C MET A 1 -38.87 74.99 -77.97
N SER A 2 -39.10 74.44 -76.76
CA SER A 2 -38.31 74.53 -75.52
C SER A 2 -39.17 74.98 -74.33
N THR A 3 -39.81 74.02 -73.70
CA THR A 3 -40.45 74.14 -72.37
C THR A 3 -39.70 73.20 -71.44
N GLY A 4 -39.14 73.75 -70.37
CA GLY A 4 -38.12 73.14 -69.52
C GLY A 4 -38.54 71.89 -68.73
N PRO A 5 -37.57 71.21 -68.11
CA PRO A 5 -37.81 69.98 -67.37
C PRO A 5 -38.52 70.28 -66.03
N ILE A 6 -39.69 69.69 -65.84
CA ILE A 6 -40.36 69.65 -64.54
C ILE A 6 -39.59 68.62 -63.70
N ILE A 7 -38.77 69.12 -62.78
CA ILE A 7 -38.07 68.30 -61.80
C ILE A 7 -39.11 67.89 -60.75
N SER A 8 -39.60 66.65 -60.82
CA SER A 8 -40.35 66.03 -59.73
C SER A 8 -39.39 65.67 -58.59
N ARG A 9 -39.03 66.66 -57.76
CA ARG A 9 -38.41 66.42 -56.45
C ARG A 9 -39.49 65.97 -55.48
N SER A 10 -39.72 64.67 -55.42
CA SER A 10 -40.25 64.02 -54.21
C SER A 10 -39.25 64.25 -53.07
N MET A 11 -39.51 65.29 -52.28
CA MET A 11 -38.68 65.77 -51.18
C MET A 11 -39.10 65.19 -49.83
N PHE A 12 -39.72 63.99 -49.82
CA PHE A 12 -39.95 63.23 -48.59
C PHE A 12 -39.22 61.89 -48.72
N PRO A 13 -38.23 61.60 -47.87
CA PRO A 13 -37.44 60.38 -47.97
C PRO A 13 -38.26 59.21 -47.40
N LEU A 14 -39.30 58.77 -48.12
CA LEU A 14 -40.11 57.60 -47.77
C LEU A 14 -39.24 56.34 -47.67
N SER A 15 -38.20 56.22 -48.49
CA SER A 15 -37.23 55.12 -48.40
C SER A 15 -36.39 55.17 -47.11
N SER A 16 -35.99 56.36 -46.65
CA SER A 16 -35.25 56.52 -45.39
C SER A 16 -36.13 56.20 -44.18
N GLY A 17 -37.40 56.62 -44.20
CA GLY A 17 -38.38 56.27 -43.16
C GLY A 17 -38.67 54.77 -43.10
N ILE A 18 -38.87 54.13 -44.26
CA ILE A 18 -39.10 52.67 -44.34
C ILE A 18 -37.87 51.90 -43.88
N ASN A 19 -36.66 52.31 -44.26
CA ASN A 19 -35.42 51.67 -43.80
C ASN A 19 -35.21 51.83 -42.28
N ASN A 20 -35.59 52.98 -41.71
CA ASN A 20 -35.51 53.22 -40.26
C ASN A 20 -36.51 52.33 -39.50
N ILE A 21 -37.76 52.24 -39.98
CA ILE A 21 -38.80 51.36 -39.40
C ILE A 21 -38.39 49.89 -39.50
N MET A 22 -37.83 49.47 -40.63
CA MET A 22 -37.34 48.10 -40.82
C MET A 22 -36.19 47.79 -39.84
N SER A 23 -35.28 48.74 -39.63
CA SER A 23 -34.20 48.61 -38.63
C SER A 23 -34.71 48.61 -37.17
N MET A 24 -35.78 49.35 -36.87
CA MET A 24 -36.42 49.32 -35.55
C MET A 24 -37.11 47.99 -35.28
N LYS A 25 -37.81 47.43 -36.28
CA LYS A 25 -38.44 46.11 -36.17
C LYS A 25 -37.39 45.03 -35.90
N GLU A 26 -36.30 45.04 -36.66
CA GLU A 26 -35.21 44.06 -36.51
C GLU A 26 -34.54 44.16 -35.12
N ARG A 27 -34.36 45.37 -34.59
CA ARG A 27 -33.90 45.58 -33.20
C ARG A 27 -34.92 45.09 -32.17
N TYR A 28 -36.21 45.32 -32.39
CA TYR A 28 -37.27 44.84 -31.50
C TYR A 28 -37.30 43.31 -31.45
N ASP A 29 -37.15 42.64 -32.60
CA ASP A 29 -37.09 41.18 -32.66
C ASP A 29 -35.85 40.66 -31.91
N VAL A 30 -34.69 41.32 -32.02
CA VAL A 30 -33.49 40.97 -31.25
C VAL A 30 -33.68 41.19 -29.76
N LEU A 31 -34.21 42.33 -29.32
CA LEU A 31 -34.45 42.58 -27.90
C LEU A 31 -35.49 41.62 -27.32
N GLN A 32 -36.52 41.26 -28.07
CA GLN A 32 -37.51 40.27 -27.65
C GLN A 32 -36.88 38.89 -27.46
N ASN A 33 -35.95 38.51 -28.35
CA ASN A 33 -35.18 37.27 -28.22
C ASN A 33 -34.18 37.31 -27.04
N GLN A 34 -33.53 38.45 -26.80
CA GLN A 34 -32.65 38.64 -25.64
C GLN A 34 -33.44 38.59 -24.33
N LEU A 35 -34.64 39.18 -24.29
CA LEU A 35 -35.53 39.14 -23.14
C LEU A 35 -36.04 37.72 -22.87
N SER A 36 -36.39 36.98 -23.93
CA SER A 36 -36.85 35.59 -23.80
C SER A 36 -35.76 34.61 -23.40
N SER A 37 -34.52 34.80 -23.88
CA SER A 37 -33.39 33.92 -23.57
C SER A 37 -32.64 34.33 -22.31
N GLY A 38 -32.84 35.57 -21.84
CA GLY A 38 -32.03 36.20 -20.80
C GLY A 38 -30.57 36.43 -21.21
N GLN A 39 -30.20 36.16 -22.46
CA GLN A 39 -28.83 36.24 -22.97
C GLN A 39 -28.69 37.40 -23.95
N LYS A 40 -27.64 38.21 -23.78
CA LYS A 40 -27.36 39.38 -24.64
C LYS A 40 -27.07 39.01 -26.11
N ALA A 41 -26.57 37.81 -26.37
CA ALA A 41 -26.38 37.28 -27.72
C ALA A 41 -26.91 35.85 -27.74
N SER A 42 -27.84 35.56 -28.65
CA SER A 42 -28.44 34.23 -28.78
C SER A 42 -27.57 33.30 -29.62
N ARG A 43 -26.78 33.89 -30.53
CA ARG A 43 -25.91 33.19 -31.47
C ARG A 43 -24.49 33.69 -31.37
N LEU A 44 -23.55 32.77 -31.56
CA LEU A 44 -22.11 33.05 -31.52
C LEU A 44 -21.67 34.10 -32.58
N SER A 45 -22.45 34.25 -33.66
CA SER A 45 -22.25 35.26 -34.70
C SER A 45 -22.61 36.69 -34.25
N GLU A 46 -23.49 36.85 -33.26
CA GLU A 46 -23.99 38.15 -32.76
C GLU A 46 -23.06 38.78 -31.71
N MET A 47 -22.09 38.00 -31.22
CA MET A 47 -21.23 38.37 -30.09
C MET A 47 -19.94 39.11 -30.49
N GLY A 48 -19.61 39.18 -31.78
CA GLY A 48 -18.48 39.96 -32.29
C GLY A 48 -17.13 39.55 -31.67
N SER A 49 -16.40 40.52 -31.12
CA SER A 49 -15.09 40.34 -30.45
C SER A 49 -15.17 39.57 -29.14
N ASP A 50 -16.28 39.69 -28.41
CA ASP A 50 -16.44 39.12 -27.07
C ASP A 50 -16.61 37.60 -27.12
N ARG A 51 -16.93 37.04 -28.30
CA ARG A 51 -17.03 35.60 -28.58
C ARG A 51 -15.84 34.80 -28.06
N TYR A 52 -14.62 35.30 -28.27
CA TYR A 52 -13.42 34.61 -27.84
C TYR A 52 -13.33 34.52 -26.32
N PHE A 53 -13.78 35.56 -25.62
CA PHE A 53 -13.79 35.62 -24.17
C PHE A 53 -14.84 34.68 -23.57
N ASP A 54 -16.07 34.65 -24.12
CA ASP A 54 -17.11 33.71 -23.66
C ASP A 54 -16.76 32.25 -23.95
N LEU A 55 -16.20 31.95 -25.13
CA LEU A 55 -15.76 30.60 -25.42
C LEU A 55 -14.65 30.14 -24.45
N ALA A 56 -13.69 31.01 -24.16
CA ALA A 56 -12.65 30.73 -23.17
C ALA A 56 -13.22 30.55 -21.75
N LEU A 57 -14.22 31.35 -21.37
CA LEU A 57 -14.92 31.23 -20.09
C LEU A 57 -15.71 29.92 -19.99
N ARG A 58 -16.45 29.54 -21.03
CA ARG A 58 -17.18 28.26 -21.08
C ARG A 58 -16.21 27.08 -20.99
N GLN A 59 -15.12 27.11 -21.75
CA GLN A 59 -14.06 26.10 -21.65
C GLN A 59 -13.48 26.02 -20.23
N ARG A 60 -13.31 27.17 -19.56
CA ARG A 60 -12.85 27.23 -18.17
C ARG A 60 -13.89 26.68 -17.18
N ILE A 61 -15.17 26.99 -17.37
CA ILE A 61 -16.27 26.45 -16.54
C ILE A 61 -16.33 24.93 -16.69
N THR A 62 -16.35 24.39 -17.92
CA THR A 62 -16.34 22.94 -18.16
C THR A 62 -15.12 22.26 -17.51
N ARG A 63 -13.96 22.93 -17.54
CA ARG A 63 -12.76 22.42 -16.85
C ARG A 63 -12.93 22.43 -15.33
N ILE A 64 -13.50 23.49 -14.75
CA ILE A 64 -13.82 23.56 -13.31
C ILE A 64 -14.78 22.44 -12.93
N ASP A 65 -15.83 22.21 -13.72
CA ASP A 65 -16.80 21.13 -13.47
C ASP A 65 -16.12 19.75 -13.48
N SER A 66 -15.21 19.52 -14.44
CA SER A 66 -14.43 18.28 -14.49
C SER A 66 -13.50 18.10 -13.27
N PHE A 67 -12.93 19.19 -12.76
CA PHE A 67 -12.14 19.15 -11.53
C PHE A 67 -13.02 18.91 -10.30
N GLN A 68 -14.22 19.49 -10.23
CA GLN A 68 -15.15 19.23 -9.15
C GLN A 68 -15.56 17.75 -9.09
N GLU A 69 -15.81 17.13 -10.24
CA GLU A 69 -16.12 15.70 -10.28
C GLU A 69 -14.93 14.84 -9.85
N SER A 70 -13.72 15.22 -10.27
CA SER A 70 -12.48 14.58 -9.82
C SER A 70 -12.28 14.72 -8.32
N ILE A 71 -12.57 15.90 -7.75
CA ILE A 71 -12.50 16.18 -6.31
C ILE A 71 -13.48 15.30 -5.55
N LYS A 72 -14.75 15.19 -6.00
CA LYS A 72 -15.73 14.30 -5.36
C LYS A 72 -15.28 12.84 -5.34
N SER A 73 -14.69 12.37 -6.44
CA SER A 73 -14.16 11.00 -6.50
C SER A 73 -12.99 10.78 -5.54
N VAL A 74 -12.08 11.76 -5.44
CA VAL A 74 -10.96 11.72 -4.49
C VAL A 74 -11.45 11.82 -3.05
N ASP A 75 -12.40 12.69 -2.77
CA ASP A 75 -13.02 12.87 -1.45
C ASP A 75 -13.65 11.57 -0.96
N LEU A 76 -14.44 10.90 -1.81
CA LEU A 76 -15.02 9.60 -1.48
C LEU A 76 -13.94 8.55 -1.15
N ARG A 77 -12.85 8.51 -1.94
CA ARG A 77 -11.73 7.58 -1.67
C ARG A 77 -10.99 7.92 -0.37
N LEU A 78 -10.76 9.21 -0.09
CA LEU A 78 -10.12 9.65 1.14
C LEU A 78 -10.98 9.35 2.37
N ASN A 79 -12.30 9.55 2.28
CA ASN A 79 -13.23 9.21 3.36
C ASN A 79 -13.23 7.71 3.67
N VAL A 80 -13.22 6.85 2.64
CA VAL A 80 -13.13 5.40 2.85
C VAL A 80 -11.77 5.02 3.45
N LEU A 81 -10.66 5.61 2.97
CA LEU A 81 -9.33 5.40 3.55
C LEU A 81 -9.29 5.80 5.03
N ASP A 82 -9.81 6.97 5.38
CA ASP A 82 -9.87 7.46 6.75
C ASP A 82 -10.66 6.51 7.66
N GLN A 83 -11.83 6.06 7.21
CA GLN A 83 -12.64 5.07 7.94
C GLN A 83 -11.90 3.74 8.13
N THR A 84 -11.25 3.23 7.08
CA THR A 84 -10.48 1.97 7.18
C THR A 84 -9.31 2.09 8.13
N VAL A 85 -8.55 3.19 8.09
CA VAL A 85 -7.41 3.44 9.01
C VAL A 85 -7.90 3.63 10.45
N SER A 86 -9.00 4.36 10.64
CA SER A 86 -9.63 4.49 11.97
C SER A 86 -10.09 3.14 12.51
N ARG A 87 -10.63 2.25 11.66
CA ARG A 87 -10.99 0.90 12.08
C ARG A 87 -9.76 0.06 12.46
N LEU A 88 -8.66 0.18 11.73
CA LEU A 88 -7.40 -0.48 12.07
C LEU A 88 -6.85 -0.04 13.44
N ASP A 89 -6.95 1.26 13.77
CA ASP A 89 -6.55 1.79 15.09
C ASP A 89 -7.40 1.19 16.23
N ILE A 90 -8.71 1.05 16.02
CA ILE A 90 -9.61 0.40 16.99
C ILE A 90 -9.23 -1.08 17.17
N ILE A 91 -8.97 -1.81 16.08
CA ILE A 91 -8.56 -3.21 16.14
C ILE A 91 -7.24 -3.37 16.91
N GLU A 92 -6.28 -2.46 16.69
CA GLU A 92 -5.03 -2.45 17.45
C GLU A 92 -5.28 -2.26 18.96
N ALA A 93 -6.11 -1.27 19.32
CA ALA A 93 -6.46 -1.00 20.71
C ALA A 93 -7.14 -2.21 21.38
N ASP A 94 -8.07 -2.86 20.69
CA ASP A 94 -8.78 -4.05 21.16
C ASP A 94 -7.82 -5.24 21.35
N MET A 95 -6.94 -5.50 20.38
CA MET A 95 -5.93 -6.56 20.47
C MET A 95 -4.94 -6.33 21.61
N ARG A 96 -4.54 -5.08 21.82
CA ARG A 96 -3.69 -4.70 22.95
C ARG A 96 -4.41 -4.95 24.27
N ALA A 97 -5.70 -4.60 24.38
CA ALA A 97 -6.49 -4.86 25.57
C ALA A 97 -6.59 -6.36 25.87
N VAL A 98 -6.91 -7.20 24.88
CA VAL A 98 -6.98 -8.66 25.00
C VAL A 98 -5.64 -9.25 25.46
N THR A 99 -4.52 -8.73 24.96
CA THR A 99 -3.18 -9.18 25.35
C THR A 99 -2.81 -8.76 26.77
N LEU A 100 -3.19 -7.54 27.19
CA LEU A 100 -2.91 -7.00 28.53
C LEU A 100 -3.85 -7.55 29.61
N SER A 101 -5.08 -7.94 29.29
CA SER A 101 -6.04 -8.50 30.26
C SER A 101 -5.57 -9.81 30.92
N GLY A 102 -4.46 -10.42 30.46
CA GLY A 102 -3.77 -11.53 31.13
C GLY A 102 -2.76 -11.13 32.21
N SER A 103 -2.51 -9.82 32.45
CA SER A 103 -1.48 -9.36 33.40
C SER A 103 -1.98 -9.07 34.82
N GLY A 104 -3.27 -9.32 35.10
CA GLY A 104 -3.90 -9.12 36.40
C GLY A 104 -3.77 -10.32 37.33
N GLY A 105 -2.56 -10.58 37.85
CA GLY A 105 -2.37 -11.32 39.11
C GLY A 105 -2.58 -12.85 39.13
N GLN A 106 -3.07 -13.48 38.06
CA GLN A 106 -2.99 -14.94 37.87
C GLN A 106 -2.41 -15.24 36.50
N SER A 107 -1.32 -16.00 36.48
CA SER A 107 -0.55 -16.40 35.30
C SER A 107 -1.34 -17.30 34.34
N SER A 108 -2.25 -16.71 33.58
CA SER A 108 -2.64 -17.27 32.29
C SER A 108 -2.97 -16.13 31.35
N LEU A 109 -2.07 -15.86 30.40
CA LEU A 109 -2.52 -15.44 29.08
C LEU A 109 -3.71 -16.35 28.74
N ASN A 110 -4.84 -15.77 28.33
CA ASN A 110 -6.01 -16.57 27.96
C ASN A 110 -5.71 -17.24 26.61
N PHE A 111 -4.93 -18.33 26.65
CA PHE A 111 -4.53 -19.11 25.48
C PHE A 111 -5.72 -19.81 24.82
N ASP A 112 -6.88 -19.84 25.49
CA ASP A 112 -8.09 -20.46 24.96
C ASP A 112 -8.86 -19.51 24.05
N THR A 113 -9.02 -18.24 24.43
CA THR A 113 -9.78 -17.25 23.64
C THR A 113 -8.92 -16.27 22.84
N ALA A 114 -7.71 -15.94 23.30
CA ALA A 114 -6.86 -14.96 22.63
C ALA A 114 -6.49 -15.35 21.18
N PRO A 115 -6.17 -16.62 20.85
CA PRO A 115 -5.88 -17.01 19.48
C PRO A 115 -7.10 -16.87 18.55
N ALA A 116 -8.30 -17.20 19.05
CA ALA A 116 -9.53 -17.08 18.27
C ALA A 116 -9.86 -15.62 17.97
N THR A 117 -9.74 -14.73 18.97
CA THR A 117 -9.94 -13.29 18.77
C THR A 117 -8.88 -12.71 17.83
N ALA A 118 -7.62 -13.10 17.97
CA ALA A 118 -6.54 -12.68 17.09
C ALA A 118 -6.75 -13.13 15.65
N ALA A 119 -7.25 -14.35 15.42
CA ALA A 119 -7.59 -14.83 14.09
C ALA A 119 -8.73 -14.02 13.45
N ALA A 120 -9.77 -13.68 14.23
CA ALA A 120 -10.88 -12.85 13.74
C ALA A 120 -10.43 -11.42 13.40
N ALA A 121 -9.62 -10.80 14.26
CA ALA A 121 -9.06 -9.48 13.98
C ALA A 121 -8.10 -9.47 12.80
N PHE A 122 -7.30 -10.53 12.64
CA PHE A 122 -6.44 -10.69 11.47
C PHE A 122 -7.27 -10.75 10.19
N ASP A 123 -8.33 -11.57 10.16
CA ASP A 123 -9.24 -11.65 9.01
C ASP A 123 -9.92 -10.30 8.70
N GLU A 124 -10.31 -9.56 9.74
CA GLU A 124 -10.85 -8.22 9.60
C GLU A 124 -9.84 -7.23 8.99
N VAL A 125 -8.60 -7.24 9.46
CA VAL A 125 -7.51 -6.40 8.90
C VAL A 125 -7.30 -6.71 7.43
N LEU A 126 -7.27 -7.99 7.03
CA LEU A 126 -7.13 -8.37 5.62
C LEU A 126 -8.31 -7.89 4.78
N THR A 127 -9.52 -7.96 5.32
CA THR A 127 -10.73 -7.44 4.68
C THR A 127 -10.65 -5.92 4.47
N LEU A 128 -10.23 -5.17 5.49
CA LEU A 128 -10.06 -3.71 5.41
C LEU A 128 -9.01 -3.30 4.38
N LEU A 129 -7.90 -4.04 4.31
CA LEU A 129 -6.83 -3.79 3.33
C LEU A 129 -7.23 -4.19 1.91
N ASN A 130 -8.27 -4.99 1.74
CA ASN A 130 -8.87 -5.34 0.45
C ASN A 130 -10.15 -4.54 0.13
N VAL A 131 -10.39 -3.40 0.79
CA VAL A 131 -11.55 -2.55 0.48
C VAL A 131 -11.48 -1.99 -0.95
N ASP A 132 -12.60 -2.09 -1.67
CA ASP A 132 -12.78 -1.58 -3.01
C ASP A 132 -13.71 -0.36 -3.04
N VAL A 133 -13.41 0.58 -3.93
CA VAL A 133 -14.27 1.72 -4.23
C VAL A 133 -14.44 1.81 -5.74
N ALA A 134 -15.67 1.59 -6.19
CA ALA A 134 -16.01 1.57 -7.61
C ALA A 134 -15.12 0.62 -8.44
N GLY A 135 -14.86 -0.59 -7.90
CA GLY A 135 -14.03 -1.60 -8.55
C GLY A 135 -12.53 -1.29 -8.55
N ARG A 136 -12.08 -0.35 -7.71
CA ARG A 136 -10.66 -0.05 -7.50
C ARG A 136 -10.27 -0.29 -6.05
N TYR A 137 -9.32 -1.19 -5.84
CA TYR A 137 -8.72 -1.41 -4.52
C TYR A 137 -7.87 -0.21 -4.11
N LEU A 138 -8.08 0.26 -2.88
CA LEU A 138 -7.45 1.50 -2.40
C LEU A 138 -6.00 1.30 -1.93
N PHE A 139 -5.69 0.12 -1.38
CA PHE A 139 -4.38 -0.19 -0.80
C PHE A 139 -3.40 -0.89 -1.76
N GLY A 140 -3.81 -1.16 -3.01
CA GLY A 140 -2.96 -1.80 -4.03
C GLY A 140 -2.03 -0.86 -4.80
N GLY A 141 -2.02 0.43 -4.45
CA GLY A 141 -1.18 1.43 -5.10
C GLY A 141 -1.46 1.54 -6.60
N LYS A 142 -0.51 1.10 -7.44
CA LYS A 142 -0.68 1.10 -8.91
C LYS A 142 -1.56 -0.04 -9.41
N GLN A 143 -1.64 -1.14 -8.67
CA GLN A 143 -2.47 -2.30 -9.02
C GLN A 143 -3.84 -2.13 -8.36
N THR A 144 -4.81 -1.61 -9.11
CA THR A 144 -6.16 -1.32 -8.59
C THR A 144 -7.21 -2.36 -8.98
N GLU A 145 -6.88 -3.29 -9.89
CA GLU A 145 -7.82 -4.25 -10.48
C GLU A 145 -7.83 -5.61 -9.78
N LYS A 146 -6.83 -5.89 -8.92
CA LYS A 146 -6.76 -7.09 -8.09
C LYS A 146 -6.59 -6.68 -6.63
N GLY A 147 -7.24 -7.42 -5.72
CA GLY A 147 -7.03 -7.28 -4.29
C GLY A 147 -5.54 -7.37 -3.93
N PRO A 148 -4.98 -6.40 -3.19
CA PRO A 148 -3.56 -6.38 -2.85
C PRO A 148 -3.14 -7.51 -1.93
N ILE A 149 -4.07 -8.06 -1.14
CA ILE A 149 -3.77 -9.04 -0.10
C ILE A 149 -4.48 -10.36 -0.39
N GLU A 150 -3.73 -11.45 -0.27
CA GLU A 150 -4.26 -12.81 -0.40
C GLU A 150 -5.08 -13.21 0.85
N ASP A 151 -5.89 -14.25 0.72
CA ASP A 151 -6.75 -14.73 1.81
C ASP A 151 -5.96 -15.12 3.07
N GLY A 152 -6.55 -14.91 4.25
CA GLY A 152 -5.91 -15.16 5.54
C GLY A 152 -5.44 -16.59 5.71
N LEU A 153 -6.22 -17.58 5.22
CA LEU A 153 -5.81 -18.98 5.27
C LEU A 153 -4.60 -19.25 4.37
N SER A 154 -4.50 -18.55 3.24
CA SER A 154 -3.37 -18.67 2.31
C SER A 154 -2.10 -18.05 2.88
N ILE A 155 -2.21 -16.97 3.66
CA ILE A 155 -1.07 -16.35 4.36
C ILE A 155 -0.60 -17.26 5.51
N LEU A 156 -1.54 -17.85 6.26
CA LEU A 156 -1.21 -18.70 7.41
C LEU A 156 -0.68 -20.07 7.00
N ASN A 157 -1.35 -20.75 6.07
CA ASN A 157 -1.00 -22.12 5.66
C ASN A 157 -0.08 -22.18 4.45
N GLY A 158 0.03 -21.09 3.69
CA GLY A 158 0.75 -21.05 2.43
C GLY A 158 -0.15 -21.39 1.24
N LEU A 159 0.38 -21.19 0.04
CA LEU A 159 -0.33 -21.46 -1.21
C LEU A 159 0.63 -22.06 -2.24
N GLY A 160 0.39 -23.32 -2.61
CA GLY A 160 1.24 -24.08 -3.54
C GLY A 160 2.66 -24.21 -3.00
N ASN A 161 3.64 -23.69 -3.74
CA ASN A 161 5.06 -23.74 -3.35
C ASN A 161 5.48 -22.62 -2.39
N ARG A 162 4.53 -21.79 -1.90
CA ARG A 162 4.82 -20.71 -0.94
C ARG A 162 4.47 -21.20 0.46
N ALA A 163 5.47 -21.25 1.35
CA ALA A 163 5.26 -21.59 2.74
C ALA A 163 4.47 -20.50 3.48
N GLY A 164 3.53 -20.91 4.34
CA GLY A 164 2.78 -20.00 5.20
C GLY A 164 3.49 -19.67 6.51
N LEU A 165 2.92 -18.74 7.26
CA LEU A 165 3.44 -18.36 8.58
C LEU A 165 3.49 -19.56 9.54
N LEU A 166 2.53 -20.48 9.50
CA LEU A 166 2.51 -21.65 10.38
C LEU A 166 3.68 -22.58 10.11
N THR A 167 4.00 -22.83 8.83
CA THR A 167 5.18 -23.62 8.44
C THR A 167 6.47 -22.96 8.95
N LEU A 168 6.58 -21.64 8.80
CA LEU A 168 7.72 -20.88 9.30
C LEU A 168 7.87 -21.01 10.83
N VAL A 169 6.76 -20.86 11.58
CA VAL A 169 6.75 -21.00 13.03
C VAL A 169 7.10 -22.42 13.47
N ASP A 170 6.62 -23.43 12.76
CA ASP A 170 6.94 -24.83 13.06
C ASP A 170 8.42 -25.14 12.79
N GLU A 171 8.98 -24.63 11.70
CA GLU A 171 10.40 -24.77 11.39
C GLU A 171 11.28 -24.10 12.45
N ARG A 172 10.89 -22.90 12.91
CA ARG A 172 11.54 -22.18 14.02
C ARG A 172 11.48 -22.98 15.30
N ARG A 173 10.28 -23.43 15.70
CA ARG A 173 10.09 -24.25 16.90
C ARG A 173 10.95 -25.51 16.87
N ARG A 174 11.01 -26.21 15.72
CA ARG A 174 11.86 -27.39 15.55
C ARG A 174 13.35 -27.05 15.60
N ALA A 175 13.76 -25.88 15.13
CA ALA A 175 15.14 -25.42 15.21
C ALA A 175 15.58 -25.09 16.64
N ASP A 176 14.69 -24.44 17.39
CA ASP A 176 14.94 -24.04 18.77
C ASP A 176 14.90 -25.23 19.73
N LEU A 177 13.96 -26.17 19.53
CA LEU A 177 13.89 -27.39 20.33
C LEU A 177 15.04 -28.34 19.97
N GLY A 178 15.31 -28.55 18.68
CA GLY A 178 16.17 -29.65 18.25
C GLY A 178 15.60 -31.02 18.63
N THR A 179 16.34 -32.10 18.38
CA THR A 179 15.92 -33.44 18.82
C THR A 179 16.10 -33.65 20.33
N ASP A 180 17.07 -32.93 20.91
CA ASP A 180 17.59 -33.19 22.26
C ASP A 180 17.41 -32.00 23.22
N ASN A 181 16.53 -31.04 22.90
CA ASN A 181 16.35 -29.77 23.65
C ASN A 181 17.60 -28.88 23.73
N ARG A 182 18.55 -29.08 22.82
CA ARG A 182 19.80 -28.30 22.70
C ARG A 182 19.80 -27.41 21.46
N GLY A 183 18.62 -27.16 20.89
CA GLY A 183 18.48 -26.64 19.55
C GLY A 183 19.12 -27.56 18.51
N ARG A 184 19.25 -27.06 17.29
CA ARG A 184 19.97 -27.74 16.20
C ARG A 184 21.49 -27.74 16.42
N LEU A 185 21.95 -28.34 17.51
CA LEU A 185 23.35 -28.68 17.74
C LEU A 185 23.49 -30.20 17.85
N ALA A 186 24.49 -30.74 17.16
CA ALA A 186 24.90 -32.12 17.27
C ALA A 186 26.21 -32.19 18.06
N ILE A 187 26.17 -32.91 19.18
CA ILE A 187 27.34 -33.18 20.02
C ILE A 187 27.60 -34.69 19.95
N PRO A 188 28.33 -35.17 18.93
CA PRO A 188 28.68 -36.59 18.84
C PRO A 188 29.56 -37.00 20.02
N ALA A 189 29.57 -38.30 20.33
CA ALA A 189 30.47 -38.85 21.34
C ALA A 189 31.94 -38.51 20.95
N PRO A 190 32.76 -38.07 21.92
CA PRO A 190 34.14 -37.70 21.64
C PRO A 190 34.94 -38.92 21.15
N ALA A 191 35.78 -38.70 20.13
CA ALA A 191 36.68 -39.71 19.61
C ALA A 191 38.06 -39.53 20.27
N ALA A 192 38.37 -40.37 21.26
CA ALA A 192 39.58 -40.27 22.07
C ALA A 192 39.76 -38.88 22.71
N ASN A 193 40.75 -38.11 22.27
CA ASN A 193 41.08 -36.76 22.76
C ASN A 193 40.45 -35.64 21.94
N VAL A 194 39.48 -35.94 21.07
CA VAL A 194 38.80 -34.94 20.22
C VAL A 194 37.33 -34.81 20.61
N ALA A 195 36.95 -33.60 21.02
CA ALA A 195 35.55 -33.19 21.16
C ALA A 195 35.10 -32.49 19.87
N THR A 196 33.92 -32.83 19.37
CA THR A 196 33.36 -32.23 18.16
C THR A 196 32.02 -31.59 18.48
N LEU A 197 31.78 -30.42 17.92
CA LEU A 197 30.49 -29.75 17.94
C LEU A 197 30.09 -29.46 16.49
N ALA A 198 28.90 -29.89 16.10
CA ALA A 198 28.39 -29.71 14.75
C ALA A 198 27.04 -29.01 14.75
N GLU A 199 26.75 -28.28 13.68
CA GLU A 199 25.40 -27.82 13.40
C GLU A 199 24.50 -29.03 13.14
N GLY A 200 23.28 -29.00 13.70
CA GLY A 200 22.30 -30.08 13.54
C GLY A 200 21.37 -29.86 12.35
N GLY A 201 21.12 -30.90 11.56
CA GLY A 201 20.15 -30.87 10.45
C GLY A 201 20.79 -30.95 9.06
N LEU A 202 20.07 -30.43 8.06
CA LEU A 202 20.50 -30.42 6.65
C LEU A 202 21.44 -29.25 6.36
N ALA A 203 22.04 -29.24 5.17
CA ALA A 203 22.79 -28.08 4.64
C ALA A 203 21.92 -26.80 4.65
N ASP A 204 22.51 -25.66 4.99
CA ASP A 204 21.91 -24.32 4.82
C ASP A 204 20.50 -24.14 5.40
N MET A 205 20.25 -24.70 6.58
CA MET A 205 19.00 -24.43 7.27
C MET A 205 18.87 -22.94 7.62
N PRO A 206 17.70 -22.33 7.38
CA PRO A 206 17.48 -20.90 7.63
C PRO A 206 17.42 -20.56 9.13
N PHE A 207 17.15 -21.55 9.99
CA PHE A 207 16.98 -21.38 11.43
C PHE A 207 17.80 -22.38 12.22
N GLY A 208 18.31 -21.95 13.37
CA GLY A 208 19.18 -22.71 14.26
C GLY A 208 20.45 -21.94 14.61
N MET A 209 21.29 -22.54 15.44
CA MET A 209 22.59 -21.98 15.80
C MET A 209 23.58 -22.21 14.66
N LYS A 210 24.40 -21.20 14.39
CA LYS A 210 25.48 -21.25 13.41
C LYS A 210 26.83 -21.19 14.10
N LEU A 211 27.75 -22.04 13.65
CA LEU A 211 29.12 -22.09 14.16
C LEU A 211 29.99 -21.21 13.27
N SER A 212 30.49 -20.10 13.81
CA SER A 212 31.29 -19.13 13.06
C SER A 212 32.78 -19.34 13.27
N THR A 213 33.23 -19.30 14.53
CA THR A 213 34.67 -19.42 14.85
C THR A 213 34.91 -20.23 16.11
N VAL A 214 36.09 -20.85 16.19
CA VAL A 214 36.61 -21.44 17.40
C VAL A 214 38.04 -20.98 17.60
N VAL A 215 38.35 -20.53 18.82
CA VAL A 215 39.68 -20.08 19.22
C VAL A 215 40.05 -20.63 20.59
N THR A 216 41.34 -20.78 20.84
CA THR A 216 41.85 -21.22 22.15
C THR A 216 42.97 -20.31 22.63
N SER A 217 43.05 -20.12 23.94
CA SER A 217 44.18 -19.45 24.61
C SER A 217 45.31 -20.41 24.99
N SER A 218 45.15 -21.72 24.74
CA SER A 218 46.08 -22.78 25.10
C SER A 218 46.94 -23.23 23.92
N ASN A 219 48.23 -23.46 24.16
CA ASN A 219 49.10 -24.17 23.21
C ASN A 219 48.92 -25.70 23.26
N ASN A 220 48.24 -26.22 24.30
CA ASN A 220 47.97 -27.65 24.49
C ASN A 220 46.65 -28.10 23.85
N ILE A 221 45.91 -27.18 23.24
CA ILE A 221 44.65 -27.45 22.56
C ILE A 221 44.80 -27.05 21.09
N THR A 222 44.44 -27.97 20.19
CA THR A 222 44.34 -27.68 18.76
C THR A 222 42.86 -27.55 18.40
N VAL A 223 42.48 -26.46 17.75
CA VAL A 223 41.10 -26.24 17.31
C VAL A 223 41.01 -26.27 15.78
N THR A 224 39.91 -26.79 15.25
CA THR A 224 39.62 -26.80 13.82
C THR A 224 38.37 -25.98 13.57
N ALA A 225 38.49 -25.00 12.68
CA ALA A 225 37.39 -24.10 12.32
C ALA A 225 36.19 -24.86 11.74
N PRO A 226 34.95 -24.34 11.90
CA PRO A 226 33.76 -24.96 11.35
C PRO A 226 33.88 -25.19 9.83
N ALA A 227 33.76 -26.44 9.41
CA ALA A 227 33.80 -26.82 7.99
C ALA A 227 32.90 -28.03 7.69
N GLY A 228 32.59 -28.24 6.41
CA GLY A 228 31.74 -29.35 5.95
C GLY A 228 30.25 -29.00 5.90
N THR A 229 29.42 -30.02 5.67
CA THR A 229 27.97 -29.88 5.52
C THR A 229 27.24 -31.03 6.22
N PRO A 230 26.59 -30.79 7.37
CA PRO A 230 26.55 -29.54 8.13
C PRO A 230 27.93 -29.16 8.73
N PRO A 231 28.22 -27.87 8.95
CA PRO A 231 29.49 -27.42 9.53
C PRO A 231 29.77 -28.05 10.89
N ALA A 232 31.00 -28.52 11.09
CA ALA A 232 31.48 -29.05 12.36
C ALA A 232 32.83 -28.43 12.74
N LEU A 233 32.99 -28.12 14.02
CA LEU A 233 34.25 -27.72 14.63
C LEU A 233 34.74 -28.82 15.56
N SER A 234 36.06 -28.89 15.75
CA SER A 234 36.66 -29.82 16.70
C SER A 234 37.66 -29.14 17.61
N VAL A 235 37.74 -29.66 18.83
CA VAL A 235 38.70 -29.29 19.86
C VAL A 235 39.46 -30.56 20.23
N GLN A 236 40.75 -30.58 19.92
CA GLN A 236 41.64 -31.69 20.17
C GLN A 236 42.60 -31.33 21.30
N PHE A 237 42.61 -32.16 22.35
CA PHE A 237 43.57 -32.04 23.45
C PHE A 237 44.86 -32.77 23.09
N ASN A 238 46.00 -32.09 23.09
CA ASN A 238 47.25 -32.69 22.65
C ASN A 238 47.68 -33.85 23.58
N ALA A 239 48.21 -34.92 22.99
CA ALA A 239 48.64 -36.08 23.77
C ALA A 239 49.88 -35.73 24.60
N GLY A 240 49.81 -35.94 25.91
CA GLY A 240 50.95 -35.80 26.82
C GLY A 240 51.10 -34.43 27.52
N THR A 241 50.32 -33.42 27.15
CA THR A 241 50.25 -32.13 27.86
C THR A 241 48.81 -31.76 28.16
N LEU A 242 48.47 -31.64 29.45
CA LEU A 242 47.14 -31.19 29.85
C LEU A 242 47.06 -29.66 29.79
N PRO A 243 45.90 -29.08 29.45
CA PRO A 243 45.67 -27.64 29.61
C PRO A 243 45.89 -27.19 31.05
N ASN A 244 46.46 -26.00 31.23
CA ASN A 244 46.61 -25.41 32.56
C ASN A 244 45.28 -24.85 33.07
N ALA A 245 45.15 -24.72 34.39
CA ALA A 245 43.98 -24.07 34.99
C ALA A 245 43.84 -22.63 34.48
N GLY A 246 42.65 -22.29 33.97
CA GLY A 246 42.35 -20.95 33.42
C GLY A 246 42.51 -20.81 31.90
N GLU A 247 43.03 -21.83 31.22
CA GLU A 247 43.01 -21.86 29.75
C GLU A 247 41.58 -22.11 29.22
N THR A 248 41.25 -21.46 28.11
CA THR A 248 39.88 -21.39 27.58
C THR A 248 39.81 -21.75 26.10
N VAL A 249 38.65 -22.28 25.70
CA VAL A 249 38.23 -22.42 24.32
C VAL A 249 36.95 -21.62 24.17
N THR A 250 36.92 -20.72 23.18
CA THR A 250 35.77 -19.87 22.89
C THR A 250 35.21 -20.27 21.52
N VAL A 251 33.91 -20.50 21.48
CA VAL A 251 33.13 -20.77 20.27
C VAL A 251 32.14 -19.64 20.09
N THR A 252 32.03 -19.12 18.87
CA THR A 252 31.06 -18.09 18.47
C THR A 252 30.25 -18.55 17.30
#